data_AF-A0A958V428-F1
#
_entry.id   AF-A0A958V428-F1
#
_cell.length_a   1.000
_cell.length_b   1.000
_cell.length_c   1.000
_cell.angle_alpha   90.00
_cell.angle_beta   90.00
_cell.angle_gamma   90.00
#
_symmetry.space_group_name_H-M   'P 1'
#
loop_
_entity.id
_entity.type
_entity.pdbx_description
1 polymer ?
#
loop_
_entity_poly.entity_id
_entity_poly.type
_entity_poly.pdbx_seq_one_letter_code
_entity_poly.pdbx_strand_id
1 'polypeptide(L)' 'AYPNMLVTTGLHDSQVQYYEPAKWVAKLRDNKTDNNVLLLHTNMEAGHGGASGRFNALKEMAIDYAFILDLEGIKN' A
#
# COMPACT_ATOMS: atom_id res chain seq x y z
N ALA A 1 17.64 0.10 8.72
CA ALA A 1 16.82 1.21 8.20
C ALA A 1 16.20 0.78 6.88
N TYR A 2 14.89 0.89 6.75
CA TYR A 2 14.10 0.62 5.54
C TYR A 2 13.67 1.92 4.87
N PRO A 3 13.36 1.96 3.55
CA PRO A 3 12.87 3.17 2.90
C PRO A 3 11.43 3.52 3.34
N ASN A 4 10.94 4.69 2.93
CA ASN A 4 9.51 4.99 3.00
C ASN A 4 8.77 3.99 2.08
N MET A 5 7.76 3.32 2.60
CA MET A 5 7.04 2.26 1.88
C MET A 5 5.52 2.40 2.05
N LEU A 6 4.82 2.33 0.92
CA LEU A 6 3.40 2.05 0.82
C LEU A 6 3.24 0.62 0.29
N VAL A 7 2.72 -0.27 1.12
CA VAL A 7 2.45 -1.67 0.75
C VAL A 7 0.98 -1.81 0.42
N THR A 8 0.65 -2.25 -0.79
CA THR A 8 -0.74 -2.40 -1.25
C THR A 8 -1.12 -3.87 -1.41
N THR A 9 -2.38 -4.21 -1.17
CA THR A 9 -2.92 -5.56 -1.40
C THR A 9 -4.45 -5.53 -1.53
N GLY A 10 -5.05 -6.60 -2.05
CA GLY A 10 -6.50 -6.77 -2.15
C GLY A 10 -7.01 -7.83 -1.17
N LEU A 11 -8.13 -7.57 -0.49
CA LEU A 11 -8.76 -8.53 0.42
C LEU A 11 -9.13 -9.85 -0.28
N HIS A 12 -9.55 -9.77 -1.54
CA HIS A 12 -10.01 -10.89 -2.34
C HIS A 12 -8.95 -11.38 -3.34
N ASP A 13 -7.67 -11.09 -3.11
CA ASP A 13 -6.60 -11.57 -3.98
C ASP A 13 -6.46 -13.09 -3.83
N SER A 14 -6.95 -13.81 -4.84
CA SER A 14 -6.93 -15.26 -4.89
C SER A 14 -5.55 -15.85 -5.17
N GLN A 15 -4.57 -15.05 -5.61
CA GLN A 15 -3.23 -15.49 -5.94
C GLN A 15 -2.27 -15.26 -4.77
N VAL A 16 -2.33 -14.07 -4.15
CA VAL A 16 -1.49 -13.65 -3.03
C VAL A 16 -2.37 -13.04 -1.96
N GLN A 17 -2.67 -13.82 -0.92
CA GLN A 17 -3.65 -13.43 0.10
C GLN A 17 -3.18 -12.21 0.91
N TYR A 18 -4.10 -11.29 1.24
CA TYR A 18 -3.81 -10.04 1.96
C TYR A 18 -3.02 -10.22 3.27
N TYR A 19 -3.16 -11.38 3.92
CA TYR A 19 -2.45 -11.66 5.16
C TYR A 19 -0.93 -11.79 4.96
N GLU A 20 -0.45 -12.08 3.74
CA GLU A 20 0.98 -12.18 3.44
C GLU A 20 1.67 -10.82 3.57
N PRO A 21 1.27 -9.77 2.82
CA PRO A 21 1.79 -8.43 3.01
C PRO A 21 1.47 -7.87 4.40
N ALA A 22 0.33 -8.21 5.01
CA ALA A 22 0.02 -7.77 6.37
C ALA A 22 1.01 -8.31 7.41
N LYS A 23 1.33 -9.61 7.36
CA LYS A 23 2.35 -10.24 8.23
C LYS A 23 3.73 -9.66 7.96
N TRP A 24 4.08 -9.41 6.69
CA TRP A 24 5.36 -8.80 6.33
C TRP A 24 5.50 -7.38 6.88
N VAL A 25 4.47 -6.53 6.72
CA VAL A 25 4.46 -5.17 7.27
C VAL A 25 4.53 -5.19 8.80
N ALA A 26 3.81 -6.08 9.47
CA ALA A 26 3.90 -6.25 10.93
C ALA A 26 5.34 -6.57 11.35
N LYS A 27 5.97 -7.56 10.70
CA LYS A 27 7.37 -7.92 10.96
C LYS A 27 8.34 -6.77 10.68
N LEU A 28 8.12 -5.98 9.62
CA LEU A 28 8.94 -4.80 9.35
C LEU A 28 8.78 -3.72 10.42
N ARG A 29 7.56 -3.48 10.90
CA ARG A 29 7.29 -2.53 12.00
C ARG A 29 8.00 -2.93 13.28
N ASP A 30 8.07 -4.22 13.59
CA ASP A 30 8.77 -4.73 14.77
C ASP A 30 10.30 -4.60 14.64
N ASN A 31 10.85 -4.74 13.43
CA ASN A 31 12.30 -4.78 13.20
C ASN A 31 12.91 -3.46 12.73
N LYS A 32 12.11 -2.48 12.31
CA LYS A 32 12.64 -1.21 11.80
C LYS A 32 13.28 -0.38 12.89
N THR A 33 14.42 0.22 12.56
CA THR A 33 15.20 1.09 13.45
C THR A 33 15.19 2.55 13.02
N ASP A 34 14.62 2.83 11.84
CA ASP A 34 14.44 4.17 11.28
C ASP A 34 13.09 4.79 11.67
N ASN A 35 12.87 6.05 11.30
CA ASN A 35 11.60 6.77 11.44
C ASN A 35 10.86 6.95 10.11
N ASN A 36 11.24 6.20 9.06
CA ASN A 36 10.61 6.29 7.74
C ASN A 36 9.18 5.75 7.78
N VAL A 37 8.35 6.27 6.88
CA VAL A 37 6.93 5.96 6.74
C VAL A 37 6.75 4.52 6.28
N LEU A 38 5.88 3.76 6.94
CA LEU A 38 5.55 2.38 6.58
C LEU A 38 4.03 2.13 6.68
N LEU A 39 3.36 2.22 5.53
CA LEU A 39 1.92 2.09 5.39
C LEU A 39 1.54 0.73 4.79
N LEU A 40 0.38 0.23 5.20
CA LEU A 40 -0.31 -0.89 4.57
C LEU A 40 -1.68 -0.40 4.13
N HIS A 41 -1.97 -0.50 2.85
CA HIS A 41 -3.26 -0.21 2.26
C HIS A 41 -3.86 -1.50 1.71
N THR A 42 -4.92 -1.98 2.36
CA THR A 42 -5.71 -3.12 1.88
C THR A 42 -6.95 -2.60 1.19
N ASN A 43 -7.05 -2.82 -0.12
CA ASN A 43 -8.28 -2.59 -0.84
C ASN A 43 -9.28 -3.70 -0.48
N MET A 44 -10.35 -3.32 0.22
CA MET A 44 -11.32 -4.27 0.79
C MET A 44 -12.25 -4.90 -0.26
N GLU A 45 -12.23 -4.42 -1.50
CA GLU A 45 -13.10 -4.89 -2.59
C GLU A 45 -12.31 -5.55 -3.74
N ALA A 46 -10.98 -5.34 -3.80
CA ALA A 46 -10.15 -5.78 -4.92
C ALA A 46 -9.61 -7.22 -4.75
N GLY A 47 -9.40 -7.87 -5.90
CA GLY A 47 -8.62 -9.09 -6.02
C GLY A 47 -7.23 -8.83 -6.62
N HIS A 48 -6.61 -9.86 -7.21
CA HIS A 48 -5.23 -9.78 -7.72
C HIS A 48 -5.02 -8.69 -8.79
N GLY A 49 -6.02 -8.50 -9.65
CA GLY A 49 -5.98 -7.50 -10.72
C GLY A 49 -6.26 -6.07 -10.27
N GLY A 50 -6.37 -5.81 -8.96
CA GLY A 50 -6.80 -4.52 -8.42
C GLY A 50 -8.31 -4.30 -8.50
N ALA A 51 -8.74 -3.07 -8.24
CA ALA A 51 -10.15 -2.71 -8.27
C ALA A 51 -10.72 -2.69 -9.70
N SER A 52 -11.87 -3.35 -9.89
CA SER A 52 -12.58 -3.31 -11.17
C SER A 52 -13.30 -1.97 -11.39
N GLY A 53 -13.37 -1.52 -12.65
CA GLY A 53 -14.12 -0.31 -13.04
C GLY A 53 -13.25 0.86 -13.49
N ARG A 54 -13.75 1.63 -14.47
CA ARG A 54 -13.01 2.68 -15.19
C ARG A 54 -12.29 3.69 -14.28
N PHE A 55 -12.93 4.08 -13.19
CA PHE A 55 -12.41 5.11 -12.28
C PHE A 55 -11.65 4.54 -11.08
N ASN A 56 -11.80 3.26 -10.78
CA ASN A 56 -11.18 2.69 -9.59
C ASN A 56 -9.66 2.51 -9.76
N ALA A 57 -9.20 2.15 -10.96
CA ALA A 57 -7.78 2.18 -11.29
C ALA A 57 -7.16 3.58 -11.12
N LEU A 58 -7.91 4.65 -11.44
CA LEU A 58 -7.44 6.03 -11.23
C LEU A 58 -7.35 6.37 -9.74
N LYS A 59 -8.24 5.84 -8.90
CA LYS A 59 -8.17 6.02 -7.44
C LYS A 59 -6.97 5.30 -6.84
N GLU A 60 -6.69 4.07 -7.28
CA GLU A 60 -5.50 3.33 -6.85
C GLU A 60 -4.22 4.08 -7.26
N MET A 61 -4.15 4.54 -8.51
CA MET A 61 -3.05 5.38 -8.99
C MET A 61 -2.91 6.68 -8.17
N ALA A 62 -4.02 7.33 -7.83
CA ALA A 62 -4.00 8.56 -7.03
C ALA A 62 -3.41 8.33 -5.64
N ILE A 63 -3.62 7.16 -5.02
CA ILE A 63 -3.02 6.81 -3.72
C ILE A 63 -1.49 6.71 -3.85
N ASP A 64 -0.98 6.05 -4.89
CA ASP A 64 0.45 5.91 -5.12
C ASP A 64 1.12 7.27 -5.33
N TYR A 65 0.54 8.13 -6.17
CA TYR A 65 1.07 9.48 -6.39
C TYR A 65 0.94 10.37 -5.15
N ALA A 66 -0.18 10.29 -4.42
CA ALA A 66 -0.34 11.06 -3.19
C ALA A 66 0.75 10.71 -2.17
N PHE A 67 1.10 9.42 -2.03
CA PHE A 67 2.19 9.00 -1.17
C PHE A 67 3.53 9.60 -1.60
N ILE A 68 3.87 9.56 -2.89
CA ILE A 68 5.14 10.11 -3.40
C ILE A 68 5.18 11.64 -3.22
N LEU A 69 4.10 12.33 -3.58
CA LEU A 69 4.03 13.80 -3.47
C LEU A 69 4.07 14.29 -2.02
N ASP A 70 3.44 13.56 -1.09
CA ASP A 70 3.49 13.86 0.35
C ASP A 70 4.91 13.72 0.90
N LEU A 71 5.67 12.70 0.46
CA LEU A 71 7.08 12.54 0.82
C LEU A 71 7.96 13.69 0.30
N GLU A 72 7.65 14.23 -0.86
CA GLU A 72 8.32 15.41 -1.44
C GLU A 72 7.81 16.74 -0.84
N GLY A 73 6.87 16.69 0.10
CA GLY A 73 6.30 17.88 0.75
C GLY A 73 5.40 18.73 -0.14
N ILE A 74 4.93 18.19 -1.26
CA ILE A 74 4.03 18.87 -2.20
C ILE A 74 2.59 18.78 -1.68
N LYS A 75 1.95 19.93 -1.49
CA LYS A 75 0.57 20.04 -0.97
C LYS A 75 -0.35 20.70 -2.00
N ASN A 76 -1.63 20.31 -1.94
CA ASN A 76 -2.71 20.91 -2.74
C ASN A 76 -3.16 22.27 -2.21
#